data_AF-A0A368V3P1-F1
#
_entry.id   AF-A0A368V3P1-F1
#
_cell.length_a   1.000
_cell.length_b   1.000
_cell.length_c   1.000
_cell.angle_alpha   90.00
_cell.angle_beta   90.00
_cell.angle_gamma   90.00
#
_symmetry.space_group_name_H-M   'P 1'
#
loop_
_entity.id
_entity.type
_entity.pdbx_description
1 polymer ?
#
loop_
_entity_poly.entity_id
_entity_poly.type
_entity_poly.pdbx_seq_one_letter_code
_entity_poly.pdbx_strand_id
1 'polypeptide(L)' 'MILGSSPRLILKAHVFGHIHEGYGEYLQGETRLINASTCSERYMPENTPVVLDLSLQKG' A
#
# COMPACT_ATOMS: atom_id res chain seq x y z
N MET A 1 13.27 -5.80 -28.93
CA MET A 1 13.03 -5.32 -27.55
C MET A 1 12.16 -6.38 -26.87
N ILE A 2 12.78 -7.30 -26.13
CA ILE A 2 12.01 -8.27 -25.36
C ILE A 2 11.53 -7.54 -24.11
N LEU A 3 10.23 -7.23 -24.06
CA LEU A 3 9.58 -6.79 -22.84
C LEU A 3 9.58 -8.01 -21.90
N GLY A 4 10.61 -8.12 -21.07
CA GLY A 4 10.62 -9.08 -19.98
C GLY A 4 9.51 -8.69 -19.01
N SER A 5 8.41 -9.43 -19.04
CA SER A 5 7.35 -9.32 -18.04
C SER A 5 7.96 -9.69 -16.69
N SER A 6 8.27 -8.68 -15.87
CA SER A 6 8.64 -8.90 -14.47
C SER A 6 7.60 -9.83 -13.83
N PRO A 7 8.00 -10.93 -13.15
CA PRO A 7 7.03 -11.81 -12.52
C PRO A 7 6.18 -10.98 -11.55
N ARG A 8 4.87 -11.01 -11.77
CA ARG A 8 3.91 -10.28 -10.93
C ARG A 8 3.87 -10.98 -9.57
N LEU A 9 4.36 -10.30 -8.54
CA LEU A 9 4.28 -10.79 -7.17
C LEU A 9 2.81 -10.84 -6.73
N ILE A 10 2.41 -11.93 -6.09
CA ILE A 10 1.13 -12.02 -5.39
C ILE A 10 1.37 -11.50 -3.97
N LEU A 11 1.06 -10.22 -3.77
CA LEU A 11 1.28 -9.54 -2.49
C LEU A 11 0.04 -9.63 -1.62
N LYS A 12 0.23 -9.90 -0.32
CA LYS A 12 -0.81 -9.73 0.70
C LYS A 12 -1.21 -8.26 0.85
N ALA A 13 -0.22 -7.37 0.79
CA ALA A 13 -0.40 -5.93 0.77
C ALA A 13 0.77 -5.24 0.06
N HIS A 14 0.52 -4.09 -0.55
CA HIS A 14 1.52 -3.16 -1.08
C HIS A 14 1.37 -1.84 -0.35
N VAL A 15 2.34 -1.50 0.49
CA VAL A 15 2.34 -0.29 1.31
C VAL A 15 3.26 0.75 0.68
N PHE A 16 2.76 1.97 0.50
CA PHE A 16 3.48 3.09 -0.12
C PHE A 16 3.05 4.43 0.50
N GLY A 17 3.58 5.54 -0.01
CA GLY A 17 3.29 6.90 0.47
C GLY A 17 3.56 7.96 -0.59
N HIS A 18 4.06 9.12 -0.16
CA HIS A 18 4.47 10.30 -0.97
C HIS A 18 3.34 11.17 -1.52
N ILE A 19 2.26 10.58 -2.06
CA ILE A 19 1.09 11.35 -2.50
C ILE A 19 0.12 11.47 -1.32
N HIS A 20 0.17 12.60 -0.63
CA HIS A 20 -0.49 12.81 0.66
C HIS A 20 -2.02 12.74 0.55
N GLU A 21 -2.57 13.29 -0.51
CA GLU A 21 -4.01 13.34 -0.82
C GLU A 21 -4.60 11.94 -1.05
N GLY A 22 -3.75 10.96 -1.34
CA GLY A 22 -4.15 9.58 -1.55
C GLY A 22 -4.15 8.73 -0.29
N TYR A 23 -3.98 9.30 0.91
CA TYR A 23 -4.01 8.55 2.18
C TYR A 23 -5.25 7.66 2.26
N GLY A 24 -5.04 6.40 2.62
CA GLY A 24 -6.11 5.42 2.75
C GLY A 24 -5.76 4.06 2.16
N GLU A 25 -6.80 3.24 1.99
CA GLU A 25 -6.69 1.87 1.52
C GLU A 25 -7.58 1.63 0.31
N TYR A 26 -7.05 0.90 -0.67
CA TYR A 26 -7.75 0.47 -1.87
C TYR A 26 -7.52 -1.02 -2.11
N LEU A 27 -8.45 -1.67 -2.79
CA LEU A 27 -8.32 -3.07 -3.17
C LEU A 27 -8.05 -3.18 -4.66
N GLN A 28 -6.99 -3.91 -5.04
CA GLN A 28 -6.69 -4.24 -6.43
C GLN A 28 -6.65 -5.76 -6.60
N GLY A 29 -7.78 -6.33 -7.02
CA GLY A 29 -7.97 -7.79 -7.00
C GLY A 29 -7.98 -8.28 -5.55
N GLU A 30 -7.02 -9.13 -5.19
CA GLU A 30 -6.84 -9.62 -3.81
C GLU A 30 -5.77 -8.86 -3.03
N THR A 31 -5.03 -7.96 -3.68
CA THR A 31 -3.96 -7.19 -3.01
C THR A 31 -4.52 -5.91 -2.42
N ARG A 32 -4.26 -5.70 -1.12
CA ARG A 32 -4.51 -4.42 -0.43
C ARG A 32 -3.43 -3.40 -0.82
N LEU A 33 -3.83 -2.27 -1.38
CA LEU A 33 -2.98 -1.12 -1.67
C LEU A 33 -3.15 -0.09 -0.55
N ILE A 34 -2.09 0.20 0.19
CA ILE A 34 -2.16 1.05 1.39
C ILE A 34 -1.25 2.26 1.20
N ASN A 35 -1.85 3.43 1.08
CA ASN A 35 -1.12 4.69 1.15
C ASN A 35 -1.07 5.16 2.60
N ALA A 36 0.08 4.96 3.24
CA ALA A 36 0.33 5.30 4.63
C ALA A 36 1.01 6.68 4.79
N SER A 37 0.75 7.62 3.88
CA SER A 37 1.28 8.99 4.00
C SER A 37 0.82 9.63 5.30
N THR A 38 1.77 9.89 6.21
CA THR A 38 1.48 10.46 7.54
C THR A 38 0.99 11.90 7.48
N CYS A 39 1.47 12.67 6.50
CA CYS A 39 1.10 14.06 6.37
C CYS A 39 -0.06 14.28 5.38
N SER A 40 -0.85 15.32 5.61
CA SER A 40 -1.77 15.91 4.64
C SER A 40 -1.03 16.73 3.57
N GLU A 41 -1.73 17.24 2.57
CA GLU A 41 -1.18 18.08 1.50
C GLU A 41 -0.48 19.35 2.02
N ARG A 42 -0.81 19.76 3.25
CA ARG A 42 -0.19 20.88 3.97
C ARG A 42 1.04 20.49 4.78
N TYR A 43 1.53 19.25 4.62
CA TYR A 43 2.66 18.68 5.35
C TYR A 43 2.44 18.56 6.86
N MET A 44 1.18 18.62 7.31
CA MET A 44 0.80 18.43 8.70
C MET A 44 0.61 16.94 8.99
N PRO A 45 1.19 16.37 10.07
CA PRO A 45 1.13 14.94 10.40
C PRO A 45 -0.25 14.54 10.97
N GLU A 46 -1.28 14.63 10.13
CA GLU A 46 -2.70 14.51 10.53
C GLU A 46 -3.28 13.12 10.24
N ASN A 47 -2.71 12.38 9.31
CA ASN A 47 -3.22 11.07 8.93
C ASN A 47 -2.83 10.04 9.99
N THR A 48 -3.83 9.31 10.48
CA THR A 48 -3.63 8.30 11.51
C THR A 48 -2.83 7.11 10.97
N PRO A 49 -2.10 6.36 11.82
CA PRO A 49 -1.46 5.13 11.40
C PRO A 49 -2.48 4.11 10.85
N VAL A 50 -2.12 3.42 9.77
CA VAL A 50 -2.91 2.31 9.22
C VAL A 50 -2.45 1.01 9.86
N VAL A 51 -3.36 0.30 10.53
CA VAL A 51 -3.08 -1.01 11.14
C VAL A 51 -3.35 -2.11 10.13
N LEU A 52 -2.32 -2.94 9.86
CA LEU A 52 -2.39 -4.08 8.95
C LEU A 52 -2.22 -5.38 9.72
N ASP A 53 -3.33 -6.07 9.98
CA ASP A 53 -3.30 -7.42 10.54
C ASP A 53 -2.93 -8.44 9.46
N LEU A 54 -1.86 -9.20 9.68
CA LEU A 54 -1.42 -10.26 8.78
C LEU A 54 -1.66 -11.63 9.43
N SER A 55 -2.42 -12.47 8.73
CA SER A 55 -2.52 -13.88 9.13
C SER A 55 -1.19 -14.61 8.86
N LEU A 56 -0.74 -15.33 9.88
CA LEU A 56 0.32 -16.31 9.72
C LEU A 56 -0.22 -17.42 8.81
N GLN A 57 0.44 -17.62 7.66
CA GLN A 57 0.17 -18.80 6.84
C GLN A 57 0.89 -19.95 7.55
N LYS A 58 0.17 -21.00 7.93
CA LYS A 58 0.82 -22.25 8.35
C LYS A 58 1.48 -22.83 7.09
N GLY A 59 2.81 -23.00 7.15
CA GLY A 59 3.57 -23.73 6.13
C GLY A 59 3.27 -25.21 6.15
#